data_AF-A0A970LZJ3-F1
#
_entry.id   AF-A0A970LZJ3-F1
#
_cell.length_a   1.000
_cell.length_b   1.000
_cell.length_c   1.000
_cell.angle_alpha   90.00
_cell.angle_beta   90.00
_cell.angle_gamma   90.00
#
_symmetry.space_group_name_H-M   'P 1'
#
loop_
_entity.id
_entity.type
_entity.pdbx_description
1 polymer ?
#
loop_
_entity_poly.entity_id
_entity_poly.type
_entity_poly.pdbx_seq_one_letter_code
_entity_poly.pdbx_strand_id
1 'polypeptide(L)'
;MNAPLHLMEKMEQDVPYKSVTQLDKKRYLWLISPFLPVLGMGILAGYQFAPKPAKKIFALGGPLLLHVIIPTIDTLIGQDANNPSNEDVKRLEQDPYYS
;
A
#
# COMPACT_ATOMS: atom_id res chain seq x y z
N MET A 1 22.46 -28.46 -24.36
CA MET A 1 21.07 -28.79 -23.97
C MET A 1 20.48 -27.54 -23.31
N ASN A 2 19.90 -26.62 -24.10
CA ASN A 2 19.45 -25.29 -23.62
C ASN A 2 17.92 -25.20 -23.52
N ALA A 3 17.24 -26.35 -23.43
CA ALA A 3 15.79 -26.45 -23.39
C ALA A 3 15.07 -25.65 -22.27
N PRO A 4 15.63 -25.43 -21.04
CA PRO A 4 14.86 -24.76 -19.99
C PRO A 4 14.65 -23.26 -20.23
N LEU A 5 15.59 -22.57 -20.89
CA LEU A 5 15.52 -21.12 -21.09
C LEU A 5 14.41 -20.73 -22.07
N HIS A 6 14.31 -21.42 -23.21
CA HIS A 6 13.24 -21.15 -24.19
C HIS A 6 11.84 -21.50 -23.67
N LEU A 7 11.74 -22.44 -22.73
CA LEU A 7 10.46 -22.76 -22.08
C LEU A 7 10.05 -21.66 -21.10
N MET A 8 10.99 -21.11 -20.32
CA MET A 8 10.71 -19.98 -19.44
C MET A 8 10.31 -18.73 -20.22
N GLU A 9 11.04 -18.41 -21.30
CA GLU A 9 10.74 -17.28 -22.18
C GLU A 9 9.36 -17.40 -22.82
N LYS A 10 8.97 -18.61 -23.23
CA LYS A 10 7.65 -18.89 -23.82
C LYS A 10 6.52 -18.81 -22.78
N MET A 11 6.76 -19.27 -21.54
CA MET A 11 5.82 -19.12 -20.43
C MET A 11 5.64 -17.65 -20.00
N GLU A 12 6.67 -16.82 -20.18
CA GLU A 12 6.64 -15.38 -19.90
C GLU A 12 5.93 -14.58 -21.01
N GLN A 13 5.98 -15.06 -22.25
CA GLN A 13 5.27 -14.47 -23.41
C GLN A 13 3.76 -14.78 -23.45
N ASP A 14 3.31 -15.88 -22.83
CA ASP A 14 1.89 -16.26 -22.78
C ASP A 14 1.10 -15.56 -21.65
N VAL A 15 1.70 -14.60 -20.93
CA VAL A 15 0.99 -13.83 -19.90
C VAL A 15 0.02 -12.86 -20.58
N PRO A 16 -1.31 -12.97 -20.35
CA PRO A 16 -2.29 -12.12 -21.02
C PRO A 16 -2.01 -10.64 -20.75
N TYR A 17 -1.96 -9.85 -21.82
CA TYR A 17 -1.72 -8.42 -21.75
C TYR A 17 -2.83 -7.72 -20.95
N LYS A 18 -2.44 -7.01 -19.88
CA LYS A 18 -3.32 -6.19 -19.05
C LYS A 18 -2.95 -4.72 -19.24
N SER A 19 -3.94 -3.86 -19.43
CA SER A 19 -3.71 -2.40 -19.39
C SER A 19 -3.34 -1.94 -17.98
N VAL A 20 -2.67 -0.78 -17.87
CA VAL A 20 -2.27 -0.20 -16.57
C VAL A 20 -3.46 -0.05 -15.62
N THR A 21 -4.61 0.42 -16.10
CA THR A 21 -5.82 0.56 -15.28
C THR A 21 -6.41 -0.78 -14.82
N GLN A 22 -6.16 -1.86 -15.57
CA GLN A 22 -6.56 -3.21 -15.14
C GLN A 22 -5.58 -3.79 -14.11
N LEU A 23 -4.31 -3.40 -14.18
CA LEU A 23 -3.26 -3.78 -13.24
C LEU A 23 -3.42 -3.08 -11.89
N ASP A 24 -3.65 -1.76 -11.90
CA ASP A 24 -3.96 -1.00 -10.69
C ASP A 24 -5.29 -0.24 -10.81
N LYS A 25 -6.36 -0.90 -10.37
CA LYS A 25 -7.72 -0.32 -10.30
C LYS A 25 -7.86 0.72 -9.20
N LYS A 26 -6.98 0.69 -8.20
CA LYS A 26 -7.03 1.51 -6.99
C LYS A 26 -5.95 2.60 -7.00
N ARG A 27 -5.36 2.90 -8.17
CA ARG A 27 -4.21 3.82 -8.30
C ARG A 27 -4.38 5.13 -7.54
N TYR A 28 -5.58 5.71 -7.55
CA TYR A 28 -5.85 6.99 -6.87
C TYR A 28 -5.77 6.91 -5.34
N LEU A 29 -5.89 5.72 -4.73
CA LEU A 29 -5.71 5.55 -3.29
C LEU A 29 -4.26 5.80 -2.85
N TRP A 30 -3.28 5.74 -3.76
CA TRP A 30 -1.89 6.14 -3.47
C TRP A 30 -1.77 7.59 -3.01
N LEU A 31 -2.69 8.48 -3.43
CA LEU A 31 -2.74 9.87 -2.98
C LEU A 31 -3.07 10.01 -1.48
N ILE A 32 -3.53 8.94 -0.83
CA ILE A 32 -3.79 8.89 0.62
C ILE A 32 -2.51 8.59 1.41
N SER A 33 -1.41 8.15 0.78
CA SER A 33 -0.14 7.87 1.47
C SER A 33 0.38 8.97 2.42
N PRO A 34 0.29 10.29 2.13
CA PRO A 34 0.71 11.33 3.07
C PRO A 34 -0.26 11.51 4.26
N PHE A 35 -1.29 10.68 4.41
CA PHE A 35 -2.23 10.78 5.53
C PHE A 35 -1.60 10.39 6.88
N LEU A 36 -0.62 9.49 6.89
CA LEU A 36 0.04 9.07 8.13
C LEU A 36 0.72 10.23 8.89
N PRO A 37 1.52 11.11 8.26
CA PRO A 37 2.04 12.30 8.96
C PRO A 37 0.94 13.27 9.39
N VAL A 38 -0.18 13.37 8.65
CA VAL A 38 -1.35 14.17 9.07
C VAL A 38 -1.97 13.63 10.36
N LEU A 39 -2.13 12.31 10.47
CA LEU A 39 -2.56 11.67 11.72
C LEU A 39 -1.58 11.94 12.88
N GLY A 40 -0.27 11.89 12.60
CA GLY A 40 0.77 12.25 13.56
C GLY A 40 0.59 13.68 14.10
N MET A 41 0.37 14.65 13.21
CA MET A 41 0.07 16.03 13.60
C MET A 41 -1.21 16.14 14.44
N GLY A 42 -2.26 15.40 14.07
CA GLY A 42 -3.51 15.33 14.84
C GLY A 42 -3.31 14.77 16.25
N ILE A 43 -2.47 13.74 16.40
CA ILE A 43 -2.11 13.17 17.71
C ILE A 43 -1.37 14.21 18.57
N LEU A 44 -0.40 14.92 17.99
CA LEU A 44 0.37 15.95 18.70
C LEU A 44 -0.52 17.14 19.11
N ALA A 45 -1.36 17.61 18.20
CA ALA A 45 -2.34 18.65 18.50
C ALA A 45 -3.30 18.21 19.61
N GLY A 46 -3.80 16.98 19.54
CA GLY A 46 -4.63 16.39 20.58
C GLY A 46 -3.92 16.35 21.92
N TYR A 47 -2.66 15.94 21.97
CA TYR A 47 -1.89 15.95 23.23
C TYR A 47 -1.72 17.36 23.81
N GLN A 48 -1.48 18.35 22.96
CA GLN A 48 -1.31 19.73 23.37
C GLN A 48 -2.60 20.32 23.96
N PHE A 49 -3.71 20.17 23.24
CA PHE A 49 -4.97 20.88 23.52
C PHE A 49 -6.02 20.07 24.29
N ALA A 50 -5.86 18.75 24.44
CA ALA A 50 -6.83 17.93 25.16
C ALA A 50 -6.85 18.20 26.69
N PRO A 51 -7.99 18.00 27.35
CA PRO A 51 -8.07 18.04 28.81
C PRO A 51 -7.18 16.94 29.43
N LYS A 52 -6.66 17.18 30.64
CA LYS A 52 -5.77 16.28 31.38
C LYS A 52 -6.11 14.77 31.29
N PRO A 53 -7.37 14.32 31.48
CA PRO A 53 -7.69 12.89 31.38
C PRO A 53 -7.44 12.30 29.98
N ALA A 54 -7.66 13.07 28.92
CA ALA A 54 -7.54 12.60 27.54
C ALA A 54 -6.10 12.66 27.00
N LYS A 55 -5.20 13.47 27.61
CA LYS A 55 -3.80 13.58 27.19
C LYS A 55 -3.07 12.23 27.17
N LYS A 56 -3.39 11.32 28.11
CA LYS A 56 -2.78 9.98 28.14
C LYS A 56 -3.09 9.18 26.87
N ILE A 57 -4.30 9.32 26.32
CA ILE A 57 -4.71 8.62 25.09
C ILE A 57 -3.91 9.15 23.90
N PHE A 58 -3.78 10.47 23.77
CA PHE A 58 -2.98 11.08 22.71
C PHE A 58 -1.48 10.78 22.86
N ALA A 59 -0.94 10.73 24.08
CA ALA A 59 0.44 10.32 24.31
C ALA A 59 0.71 8.88 23.85
N LEU A 60 -0.29 8.00 23.95
CA LEU A 60 -0.25 6.64 23.44
C LEU A 60 -0.68 6.53 21.97
N GLY A 61 -1.00 7.64 21.31
CA GLY A 61 -1.59 7.65 19.97
C GLY A 61 -0.71 6.98 18.92
N GLY A 62 0.60 7.21 18.95
CA GLY A 62 1.55 6.55 18.04
C GLY A 62 1.56 5.02 18.20
N PRO A 63 1.87 4.49 19.40
CA PRO A 63 1.82 3.05 19.67
C PRO A 63 0.46 2.42 19.35
N LEU A 64 -0.65 3.05 19.76
CA LEU A 64 -2.00 2.55 19.46
C LEU A 64 -2.28 2.55 17.96
N LEU A 65 -1.92 3.61 17.24
CA LEU A 65 -2.13 3.69 15.80
C LEU A 65 -1.36 2.60 15.06
N LEU A 66 -0.06 2.46 15.35
CA LEU A 66 0.83 1.56 14.61
C LEU A 66 0.66 0.08 14.98
N HIS A 67 0.33 -0.23 16.24
CA HIS A 67 0.32 -1.62 16.73
C HIS A 67 -1.08 -2.16 17.01
N VAL A 68 -2.11 -1.29 17.05
CA VAL A 68 -3.48 -1.72 17.30
C VAL A 68 -4.37 -1.35 16.11
N ILE A 69 -4.48 -0.07 15.78
CA ILE A 69 -5.47 0.42 14.82
C ILE A 69 -5.14 -0.05 13.39
N ILE A 70 -3.92 0.24 12.90
CA ILE A 70 -3.52 -0.15 11.53
C ILE A 70 -3.56 -1.68 11.35
N PRO A 71 -2.94 -2.50 12.23
CA PRO A 71 -3.01 -3.94 12.08
C PRO A 71 -4.44 -4.48 12.14
N THR A 72 -5.30 -3.95 13.02
CA THR A 72 -6.70 -4.39 13.10
C THR A 72 -7.44 -4.11 11.79
N ILE A 73 -7.30 -2.92 11.23
CA ILE A 73 -7.93 -2.55 9.95
C ILE A 73 -7.37 -3.43 8.82
N ASP A 74 -6.06 -3.62 8.75
CA ASP A 74 -5.40 -4.48 7.76
C ASP A 74 -5.93 -5.91 7.82
N THR A 75 -6.08 -6.47 9.04
CA THR A 75 -6.62 -7.83 9.22
C THR A 75 -8.09 -7.93 8.81
N LEU A 76 -8.89 -6.87 9.03
CA LEU A 76 -10.31 -6.85 8.65
C LEU A 76 -10.51 -6.70 7.14
N ILE A 77 -9.65 -5.95 6.46
CA ILE A 77 -9.69 -5.76 5.00
C ILE A 77 -9.13 -7.00 4.28
N GLY A 78 -8.05 -7.58 4.81
CA GLY A 78 -7.38 -8.76 4.25
C GLY A 78 -6.37 -8.43 3.13
N GLN A 79 -5.79 -9.48 2.55
CA GLN A 79 -4.77 -9.37 1.52
C GLN A 79 -5.35 -9.01 0.16
N ASP A 80 -4.58 -8.30 -0.68
CA ASP A 80 -4.99 -8.02 -2.06
C ASP A 80 -4.85 -9.30 -2.92
N ALA A 81 -5.94 -9.67 -3.58
CA ALA A 81 -5.96 -10.78 -4.54
C ALA A 81 -5.24 -10.45 -5.85
N ASN A 82 -4.97 -9.17 -6.13
CA ASN A 82 -4.35 -8.69 -7.36
C ASN A 82 -2.87 -8.33 -7.15
N ASN A 83 -2.03 -9.33 -6.88
CA ASN A 83 -0.58 -9.11 -6.86
C ASN A 83 -0.02 -9.16 -8.30
N PRO A 84 0.53 -8.05 -8.84
CA PRO A 84 1.06 -8.03 -10.20
C PRO A 84 2.30 -8.92 -10.35
N SER A 85 2.48 -9.52 -11.54
CA SER A 85 3.73 -10.21 -11.88
C SER A 85 4.89 -9.22 -12.08
N ASN A 86 6.14 -9.68 -12.09
CA ASN A 86 7.30 -8.80 -12.34
C ASN A 86 7.18 -8.04 -13.68
N GLU A 87 6.66 -8.68 -14.72
CA GLU A 87 6.42 -8.04 -16.02
C GLU A 87 5.28 -7.01 -15.96
N ASP A 88 4.26 -7.26 -15.14
CA ASP A 88 3.21 -6.27 -14.88
C ASP A 88 3.76 -5.05 -14.12
N VAL A 89 4.67 -5.24 -13.16
CA VAL A 89 5.34 -4.14 -12.45
C VAL A 89 6.17 -3.28 -13.40
N LYS A 90 6.99 -3.89 -14.27
CA LYS A 90 7.76 -3.16 -15.29
C LYS A 90 6.86 -2.32 -16.20
N ARG A 91 5.64 -2.78 -16.49
CA ARG A 91 4.65 -2.02 -17.26
C ARG A 91 4.09 -0.84 -16.46
N LEU A 92 3.80 -1.03 -15.17
CA LEU A 92 3.36 0.05 -14.29
C LEU A 92 4.43 1.15 -14.18
N GLU A 93 5.70 0.79 -14.05
CA GLU A 93 6.83 1.75 -13.99
C GLU A 93 6.94 2.66 -15.23
N GLN A 94 6.39 2.24 -16.37
CA GLN A 94 6.35 3.04 -17.60
C GLN A 94 5.15 4.01 -17.66
N ASP A 95 4.16 3.90 -16.76
CA ASP A 95 3.03 4.83 -16.68
C ASP A 95 3.48 6.11 -15.95
N PRO A 96 3.19 7.31 -16.50
CA PRO A 96 3.56 8.60 -15.90
C PRO A 96 3.10 8.82 -14.45
N TYR A 97 2.14 8.03 -13.97
CA TYR A 97 1.66 8.07 -12.59
C TYR A 97 2.64 7.44 -11.59
N TYR A 98 3.46 6.49 -12.03
CA TYR A 98 4.42 5.78 -11.18
C TYR A 98 5.88 6.16 -11.49
N SER A 99 6.12 6.98 -12.51
CA SER A 99 7.44 7.48 -12.90
C SER A 99 7.89 8.71 -12.10
#